data_AF-A0A395HZM3-F1
#
_entry.id   AF-A0A395HZM3-F1
#
_cell.length_a   1.000
_cell.length_b   1.000
_cell.length_c   1.000
_cell.angle_alpha   90.00
_cell.angle_beta   90.00
_cell.angle_gamma   90.00
#
_symmetry.space_group_name_H-M   'P 1'
#
loop_
_entity.id
_entity.type
_entity.pdbx_description
1 polymer ?
#
loop_
_entity_poly.entity_id
_entity_poly.type
_entity_poly.pdbx_seq_one_letter_code
_entity_poly.pdbx_strand_id
1 'polypeptide(L)' 'MPSQRYYAVVQGRSPAPGIFLTWDETKSLVNGYPGAKHQSFSTLDKAIEFLVENSVPEE' A
#
# COMPACT_ATOMS: atom_id res chain seq x y z
N MET A 1 -21.80 -2.44 9.14
CA MET A 1 -20.45 -2.89 9.55
C MET A 1 -19.44 -1.86 9.08
N PRO A 2 -18.41 -1.48 9.87
CA PRO A 2 -17.37 -0.59 9.38
C PRO A 2 -16.64 -1.30 8.24
N SER A 3 -16.65 -0.71 7.04
CA SER A 3 -15.96 -1.24 5.87
C SER A 3 -14.46 -1.20 6.12
N GLN A 4 -13.87 -2.35 6.47
CA GLN A 4 -12.44 -2.48 6.70
C GLN A 4 -11.71 -2.20 5.38
N ARG A 5 -10.90 -1.14 5.34
CA ARG A 5 -10.13 -0.74 4.15
C ARG A 5 -8.70 -1.23 4.31
N TYR A 6 -8.16 -1.83 3.24
CA TYR A 6 -6.79 -2.28 3.15
C TYR A 6 -6.01 -1.27 2.33
N TYR A 7 -4.88 -0.82 2.84
CA TYR A 7 -4.03 0.18 2.19
C TYR A 7 -2.75 -0.51 1.73
N ALA A 8 -2.64 -0.76 0.44
CA ALA A 8 -1.41 -1.29 -0.16
C ALA A 8 -0.46 -0.13 -0.45
N VAL A 9 0.76 -0.19 0.08
CA VAL A 9 1.84 0.76 -0.21
C VAL A 9 2.94 0.00 -0.95
N VAL A 10 3.13 0.31 -2.22
CA VAL A 10 4.19 -0.29 -3.03
C VAL A 10 5.48 0.50 -2.85
N GLN A 11 5.37 1.82 -2.92
CA GLN A 11 6.51 2.71 -2.93
C GLN A 11 6.28 3.80 -1.90
N GLY A 12 7.19 3.91 -0.95
CA GLY A 12 7.08 4.80 0.20
C GLY A 12 8.27 4.65 1.12
N ARG A 13 8.17 5.24 2.32
CA ARG A 13 9.16 5.03 3.38
C ARG A 13 9.11 3.58 3.89
N SER A 14 10.23 3.14 4.46
CA SER A 14 10.29 1.85 5.16
C SER A 14 9.22 1.77 6.25
N PRO A 15 8.44 0.68 6.34
CA PRO A 15 8.73 -0.66 5.79
C PRO A 15 8.01 -1.00 4.47
N ALA A 16 7.66 -0.03 3.60
CA ALA A 16 7.14 -0.35 2.25
C ALA A 16 8.16 -1.20 1.43
N PRO A 17 7.71 -2.13 0.56
CA PRO A 17 6.32 -2.45 0.21
C PRO A 17 5.55 -3.27 1.28
N GLY A 18 4.26 -2.96 1.49
CA GLY A 18 3.40 -3.67 2.46
C GLY A 18 1.92 -3.26 2.46
N ILE A 19 1.06 -4.07 3.10
CA ILE A 19 -0.38 -3.80 3.28
C ILE A 19 -0.61 -3.34 4.71
N PHE A 20 -1.25 -2.19 4.87
CA PHE A 20 -1.62 -1.61 6.14
C PHE A 20 -3.14 -1.61 6.30
N LEU A 21 -3.60 -1.76 7.53
CA LEU A 21 -5.04 -1.69 7.87
C LEU A 21 -5.45 -0.26 8.29
N THR A 22 -4.47 0.64 8.41
CA THR A 22 -4.64 1.96 9.00
C THR A 22 -4.15 3.06 8.04
N TRP A 23 -4.97 4.08 7.85
CA TRP A 23 -4.60 5.25 7.04
C TRP A 23 -3.46 6.06 7.68
N ASP A 24 -3.38 6.12 9.01
CA ASP A 24 -2.36 6.92 9.70
C ASP A 24 -0.93 6.43 9.38
N GLU A 25 -0.70 5.11 9.45
CA GLU A 25 0.56 4.50 9.02
C GLU A 25 0.81 4.74 7.53
N THR A 26 -0.18 4.46 6.68
CA THR A 26 -0.10 4.70 5.23
C THR A 26 0.29 6.13 4.91
N LYS A 27 -0.34 7.10 5.58
CA LYS A 27 -0.07 8.53 5.42
C LYS A 27 1.37 8.84 5.81
N SER A 28 1.86 8.33 6.94
CA SER A 28 3.26 8.55 7.35
C SER A 28 4.28 8.00 6.33
N LEU A 29 3.94 6.90 5.65
CA LEU A 29 4.80 6.24 4.67
C LEU A 29 4.85 6.98 3.33
N VAL A 30 3.73 7.58 2.91
CA VAL A 30 3.59 8.23 1.60
C VAL A 30 3.78 9.75 1.68
N ASN A 31 3.47 10.36 2.82
CA ASN A 31 3.53 11.80 3.03
C ASN A 31 5.00 12.25 3.12
N GLY A 32 5.43 13.04 2.14
CA GLY A 32 6.80 13.50 2.02
C GLY A 32 7.76 12.50 1.38
N TYR A 33 7.25 11.44 0.75
CA TYR A 33 8.07 10.54 -0.08
C TYR A 33 7.85 10.85 -1.57
N PRO A 34 8.89 11.31 -2.30
CA PRO A 34 8.76 11.62 -3.72
C PRO A 34 8.53 10.33 -4.52
N GLY A 35 7.42 10.28 -5.26
CA GLY A 35 7.04 9.09 -6.03
C GLY A 35 6.34 7.99 -5.21
N ALA A 36 5.75 8.34 -4.06
CA ALA A 36 4.99 7.37 -3.29
C ALA A 36 3.82 6.78 -4.09
N LYS A 37 3.71 5.46 -4.11
CA LYS A 37 2.61 4.71 -4.75
C LYS A 37 1.87 3.91 -3.69
N HIS A 38 0.62 4.29 -3.47
CA HIS A 38 -0.28 3.60 -2.56
C HIS A 38 -1.70 3.54 -3.11
N GLN A 39 -2.46 2.55 -2.69
CA GLN A 39 -3.85 2.35 -3.12
C GLN A 39 -4.67 1.71 -1.99
N SER A 40 -5.92 2.17 -1.81
CA SER A 40 -6.85 1.59 -0.84
C SER A 40 -7.83 0.64 -1.53
N PHE A 41 -8.02 -0.54 -0.96
CA PHE A 41 -8.91 -1.58 -1.44
C PHE A 41 -9.90 -2.02 -0.35
N SER A 42 -11.03 -2.54 -0.79
CA SER A 42 -12.04 -3.13 0.09
C SER A 42 -11.72 -4.59 0.44
N THR A 43 -10.75 -5.20 -0.25
CA THR A 43 -10.35 -6.60 -0.09
C THR A 43 -8.84 -6.73 -0.02
N LEU A 44 -8.38 -7.68 0.80
CA LEU A 44 -6.96 -7.98 0.98
C LEU A 44 -6.34 -8.56 -0.30
N ASP A 45 -7.10 -9.36 -1.04
CA ASP A 45 -6.69 -9.97 -2.31
C ASP A 45 -6.25 -8.92 -3.35
N LYS A 46 -7.09 -7.90 -3.60
CA LYS A 46 -6.74 -6.79 -4.49
C LYS A 46 -5.56 -5.97 -4.00
N ALA A 47 -5.41 -5.83 -2.68
CA ALA A 47 -4.27 -5.13 -2.10
C ALA A 47 -2.97 -5.92 -2.32
N ILE A 48 -3.01 -7.25 -2.24
CA ILE A 48 -1.87 -8.13 -2.57
C ILE A 48 -1.56 -8.03 -4.06
N GLU A 49 -2.55 -8.19 -4.95
CA GLU A 49 -2.34 -8.09 -6.40
C GLU A 49 -1.65 -6.78 -6.78
N PHE A 50 -2.10 -5.66 -6.23
CA PHE A 50 -1.49 -4.35 -6.46
C PHE A 50 -0.03 -4.27 -5.98
N LEU A 51 0.28 -4.87 -4.82
CA LEU A 51 1.66 -4.96 -4.35
C LEU A 51 2.50 -5.82 -5.26
N VAL A 52 2.03 -7.01 -5.61
CA VAL A 52 2.75 -7.96 -6.46
C VAL A 52 3.03 -7.30 -7.81
N GLU A 53 2.00 -6.81 -8.49
CA GLU A 53 2.12 -6.18 -9.81
C GLU A 53 3.11 -5.02 -9.85
N ASN A 54 3.21 -4.24 -8.76
CA ASN A 54 4.15 -3.12 -8.70
C ASN A 54 5.49 -3.47 -8.01
N SER A 55 5.64 -4.67 -7.43
CA SER A 55 6.88 -5.14 -6.76
C SER A 55 7.61 -6.22 -7.54
N VAL A 56 7.10 -6.68 -8.69
CA VAL A 56 7.87 -7.56 -9.59
C VAL A 56 8.89 -6.69 -10.33
N PRO A 57 10.20 -6.76 -10.05
CA PRO A 57 11.19 -6.34 -11.01
C PRO A 57 11.06 -7.31 -12.19
N GLU A 58 10.67 -6.79 -13.36
CA GLU A 58 10.85 -7.49 -14.63
C GLU A 58 12.31 -7.95 -14.71
N GLU A 59 12.57 -9.27 -14.76
CA GLU A 59 13.91 -9.83 -14.99
C GLU A 59 14.33 -9.69 -16.45
#